data_AF-A0A4V4IIH9-F1
#
_entry.id   AF-A0A4V4IIH9-F1
#
_cell.length_a   1.000
_cell.length_b   1.000
_cell.length_c   1.000
_cell.angle_alpha   90.00
_cell.angle_beta   90.00
_cell.angle_gamma   90.00
#
_symmetry.space_group_name_H-M   'P 1'
#
loop_
_entity.id
_entity.type
_entity.pdbx_description
1 polymer ?
#
loop_
_entity_poly.entity_id
_entity_poly.type
_entity_poly.pdbx_seq_one_letter_code
_entity_poly.pdbx_strand_id
1 'polypeptide(L)'
;MSSIKSLALLALATGFASVASAAETGKTTRYWDCCKGSCSWPGKADVSAPVTTCDKNDSPLTDANTASACDGGSAYMCSDQSPWAVSDDLAYGFAAVNIAGGSEDSWCCSCYKLTFTTTSIAGKSMIVQATNTGGDLGSNQFDLAIPGGGVGIFNACTDEYNAPSSGWGAQYGGISSNTCSNFPKALQSGCNFRFGDWFEGADNPEVEFERVACPAAITAKSGCKRTDDGAQSAVAAPASSAVASSSVAQAKIAVASSSAVASSSSEAAPSAYSTSEAGPIASSSSEAAPVASSTSSEEAVAAETSSVAAVSSAYTAPAVESSAAASSAYSAPAAYSSAASSAVAPSSSSVAAASSVAAPSSTASSDDANCNVQYVYEYDL
;
A
#
# COMPACT_ATOMS: atom_id res chain seq x y z
N MET A 1 4.71 -71.20 42.14
CA MET A 1 4.10 -70.56 40.96
C MET A 1 3.63 -69.18 41.38
N SER A 2 4.44 -68.14 41.13
CA SER A 2 4.17 -66.78 41.63
C SER A 2 3.45 -65.96 40.57
N SER A 3 2.22 -65.53 40.86
CA SER A 3 1.41 -64.72 39.94
C SER A 3 1.58 -63.23 40.25
N ILE A 4 2.64 -62.62 39.71
CA ILE A 4 2.79 -61.16 39.69
C ILE A 4 2.10 -60.66 38.41
N LYS A 5 0.82 -60.29 38.54
CA LYS A 5 0.03 -59.58 37.50
C LYS A 5 -0.76 -58.44 38.11
N SER A 6 -0.04 -57.47 38.67
CA SER A 6 -0.63 -56.21 39.15
C SER A 6 -0.15 -55.04 38.29
N LEU A 7 -1.12 -54.40 37.64
CA LEU A 7 -1.17 -53.02 37.17
C LEU A 7 0.18 -52.32 36.88
N ALA A 8 0.55 -52.32 35.60
CA ALA A 8 1.35 -51.25 35.00
C ALA A 8 0.48 -50.49 33.98
N LEU A 9 -0.53 -49.76 34.47
CA LEU A 9 -1.30 -48.83 33.63
C LEU A 9 -0.52 -47.52 33.54
N LEU A 10 0.51 -47.51 32.68
CA LEU A 10 1.36 -46.35 32.46
C LEU A 10 0.55 -45.27 31.73
N ALA A 11 0.21 -44.20 32.43
CA ALA A 11 -0.55 -43.09 31.86
C ALA A 11 0.30 -42.33 30.82
N LEU A 12 0.06 -42.59 29.54
CA LEU A 12 0.50 -41.71 28.46
C LEU A 12 -0.31 -40.41 28.49
N ALA A 13 0.02 -39.53 29.43
CA ALA A 13 -0.32 -38.12 29.31
C ALA A 13 0.58 -37.51 28.22
N THR A 14 0.17 -37.67 26.95
CA THR A 14 0.75 -36.93 25.83
C THR A 14 0.47 -35.45 26.04
N GLY A 15 1.40 -34.75 26.68
CA GLY A 15 1.37 -33.31 26.76
C GLY A 15 1.41 -32.74 25.35
N PHE A 16 0.32 -32.11 24.92
CA PHE A 16 0.34 -31.23 23.77
C PHE A 16 1.21 -30.02 24.14
N ALA A 17 2.50 -30.13 23.85
CA ALA A 17 3.36 -28.97 23.80
C ALA A 17 2.84 -28.10 22.66
N SER A 18 2.03 -27.10 23.00
CA SER A 18 1.64 -26.03 22.09
C SER A 18 2.93 -25.32 21.68
N VAL A 19 3.44 -25.69 20.50
CA VAL A 19 4.55 -25.01 19.87
C VAL A 19 4.04 -23.61 19.54
N ALA A 20 4.38 -22.64 20.40
CA ALA A 20 4.17 -21.25 20.05
C ALA A 20 5.11 -20.96 18.88
N SER A 21 4.56 -20.91 17.67
CA SER A 21 5.28 -20.36 16.52
C SER A 21 5.77 -18.97 16.92
N ALA A 22 7.06 -18.71 16.75
CA ALA A 22 7.59 -17.38 16.98
C ALA A 22 6.87 -16.41 16.04
N ALA A 23 6.40 -15.27 16.56
CA ALA A 23 5.78 -14.24 15.73
C ALA A 23 6.79 -13.79 14.67
N GLU A 24 6.34 -13.74 13.41
CA GLU A 24 7.19 -13.23 12.34
C GLU A 24 7.33 -11.72 12.51
N THR A 25 8.56 -11.21 12.51
CA THR A 25 8.83 -9.78 12.67
C THR A 25 9.15 -9.13 11.33
N GLY A 26 8.75 -7.87 11.19
CA GLY A 26 8.95 -7.07 10.00
C GLY A 26 9.19 -5.59 10.31
N LYS A 27 9.58 -4.85 9.28
CA LYS A 27 9.74 -3.39 9.32
C LYS A 27 8.68 -2.76 8.43
N THR A 28 8.25 -1.54 8.75
CA THR A 28 7.39 -0.77 7.86
C THR A 28 8.10 0.43 7.27
N THR A 29 7.67 0.81 6.08
CA THR A 29 7.90 2.13 5.48
C THR A 29 6.55 2.70 5.03
N ARG A 30 6.55 3.83 4.32
CA ARG A 30 5.34 4.44 3.78
C ARG A 30 5.62 5.03 2.40
N TYR A 31 4.67 4.84 1.47
CA TYR A 31 4.78 5.36 0.12
C TYR A 31 3.42 5.73 -0.48
N TRP A 32 3.46 6.55 -1.53
CA TRP A 32 2.39 6.70 -2.52
C TRP A 32 3.01 7.30 -3.78
N ASP A 33 3.32 6.44 -4.75
CA ASP A 33 3.98 6.76 -6.03
C ASP A 33 3.00 6.94 -7.20
N CYS A 34 1.72 6.62 -6.97
CA CYS A 34 0.63 6.56 -7.93
C CYS A 34 0.79 5.48 -9.03
N CYS A 35 1.83 4.64 -8.97
CA CYS A 35 2.07 3.59 -9.97
C CYS A 35 0.98 2.50 -9.92
N LYS A 36 0.78 1.80 -11.03
CA LYS A 36 0.08 0.50 -11.02
C LYS A 36 0.88 -0.49 -10.16
N GLY A 37 0.31 -0.93 -9.04
CA GLY A 37 0.92 -1.93 -8.15
C GLY A 37 1.10 -3.27 -8.85
N SER A 38 2.19 -3.99 -8.55
CA SER A 38 2.61 -5.20 -9.28
C SER A 38 1.58 -6.33 -9.29
N CYS A 39 0.77 -6.48 -8.24
CA CYS A 39 -0.30 -7.49 -8.17
C CYS A 39 -1.54 -7.14 -9.02
N SER A 40 -1.52 -6.00 -9.72
CA SER A 40 -2.54 -5.60 -10.70
C SER A 40 -2.32 -6.23 -12.09
N TRP A 41 -1.24 -7.00 -12.27
CA TRP A 41 -0.96 -7.73 -13.51
C TRP A 41 -1.59 -9.15 -13.49
N PRO A 42 -2.21 -9.61 -14.59
CA PRO A 42 -2.66 -10.99 -14.72
C PRO A 42 -1.53 -12.02 -14.53
N GLY A 43 -1.85 -13.16 -13.94
CA GLY A 43 -0.90 -14.29 -13.78
C GLY A 43 0.15 -14.11 -12.69
N LYS A 44 0.06 -13.07 -11.85
CA LYS A 44 0.96 -12.86 -10.71
C LYS A 44 0.74 -13.79 -9.52
N ALA A 45 -0.48 -14.30 -9.35
CA ALA A 45 -0.89 -15.25 -8.32
C ALA A 45 -2.23 -15.91 -8.70
N ASP A 46 -2.63 -16.96 -7.98
CA ASP A 46 -3.97 -17.58 -8.10
C ASP A 46 -5.05 -16.75 -7.35
N VAL A 47 -5.75 -15.90 -8.11
CA VAL A 47 -6.70 -14.88 -7.60
C VAL A 47 -7.96 -14.80 -8.46
N SER A 48 -9.05 -14.32 -7.87
CA SER A 48 -10.35 -14.08 -8.54
C SER A 48 -10.25 -13.11 -9.72
N ALA A 49 -9.44 -12.07 -9.56
CA ALA A 49 -9.03 -11.07 -10.53
C ALA A 49 -7.77 -10.38 -9.97
N PRO A 50 -6.91 -9.76 -10.81
CA PRO A 50 -5.82 -8.91 -10.31
C PRO A 50 -6.33 -7.72 -9.51
N VAL A 51 -5.43 -7.01 -8.82
CA VAL A 51 -5.77 -5.74 -8.17
C VAL A 51 -6.26 -4.74 -9.21
N THR A 52 -7.37 -4.06 -8.88
CA THR A 52 -8.00 -3.05 -9.72
C THR A 52 -7.08 -1.83 -9.83
N THR A 53 -6.95 -1.30 -11.03
CA THR A 53 -6.26 -0.03 -11.31
C THR A 53 -7.26 1.01 -11.78
N CYS A 54 -6.90 2.28 -11.65
CA CYS A 54 -7.75 3.38 -12.07
C CYS A 54 -7.08 4.19 -13.20
N ASP A 55 -7.89 4.92 -13.95
CA ASP A 55 -7.41 5.97 -14.85
C ASP A 55 -6.99 7.22 -14.07
N LYS A 56 -6.50 8.25 -14.78
CA LYS A 56 -6.10 9.54 -14.21
C LYS A 56 -7.22 10.31 -13.49
N ASN A 57 -8.48 9.89 -13.63
CA ASN A 57 -9.65 10.48 -12.99
C ASN A 57 -10.18 9.60 -11.85
N ASP A 58 -9.37 8.67 -11.34
CA ASP A 58 -9.72 7.71 -10.29
C ASP A 58 -10.91 6.80 -10.68
N SER A 59 -11.10 6.55 -11.99
CA SER A 59 -12.15 5.65 -12.50
C SER A 59 -11.59 4.25 -12.77
N PRO A 60 -12.17 3.17 -12.21
CA PRO A 60 -11.68 1.81 -12.39
C PRO A 60 -11.54 1.36 -13.85
N LEU A 61 -10.37 0.81 -14.18
CA LEU A 61 -10.06 0.24 -15.49
C LEU A 61 -10.46 -1.24 -15.54
N THR A 62 -11.07 -1.64 -16.66
CA THR A 62 -11.50 -3.03 -16.89
C THR A 62 -10.41 -3.90 -17.52
N ASP A 63 -9.42 -3.33 -18.20
CA ASP A 63 -8.29 -4.07 -18.77
C ASP A 63 -7.07 -4.03 -17.84
N ALA A 64 -6.85 -5.13 -17.12
CA ALA A 64 -5.69 -5.35 -16.27
C ALA A 64 -4.35 -5.40 -17.02
N ASN A 65 -4.34 -5.43 -18.36
CA ASN A 65 -3.12 -5.30 -19.17
C ASN A 65 -2.75 -3.85 -19.48
N THR A 66 -3.58 -2.86 -19.12
CA THR A 66 -3.24 -1.43 -19.27
C THR A 66 -1.91 -1.14 -18.59
N ALA A 67 -0.98 -0.54 -19.32
CA ALA A 67 0.37 -0.26 -18.83
C ALA A 67 0.37 0.73 -17.66
N SER A 68 1.33 0.55 -16.74
CA SER A 68 1.54 1.47 -15.61
C SER A 68 1.86 2.87 -16.11
N ALA A 69 1.29 3.90 -15.49
CA ALA A 69 1.69 5.28 -15.77
C ALA A 69 3.20 5.52 -15.51
N CYS A 70 3.79 4.80 -14.55
CA CYS A 70 5.23 4.85 -14.27
C CYS A 70 6.10 4.25 -15.40
N ASP A 71 5.49 3.51 -16.34
CA ASP A 71 6.12 2.97 -17.56
C ASP A 71 5.57 3.64 -18.84
N GLY A 72 5.01 4.86 -18.73
CA GLY A 72 4.44 5.61 -19.87
C GLY A 72 3.05 5.16 -20.32
N GLY A 73 2.36 4.34 -19.51
CA GLY A 73 0.98 3.92 -19.71
C GLY A 73 -0.04 4.87 -19.09
N SER A 74 -1.20 4.33 -18.68
CA SER A 74 -2.33 5.12 -18.16
C SER A 74 -3.07 4.48 -16.99
N ALA A 75 -2.50 3.43 -16.38
CA ALA A 75 -3.03 2.79 -15.18
C ALA A 75 -2.29 3.28 -13.93
N TYR A 76 -3.07 3.71 -12.94
CA TYR A 76 -2.65 4.24 -11.65
C TYR A 76 -3.20 3.39 -10.50
N MET A 77 -2.67 3.58 -9.29
CA MET A 77 -3.27 3.04 -8.07
C MET A 77 -4.55 3.81 -7.73
N CYS A 78 -5.69 3.12 -7.60
CA CYS A 78 -6.95 3.75 -7.20
C CYS A 78 -6.83 4.41 -5.82
N SER A 79 -7.35 5.62 -5.68
CA SER A 79 -7.29 6.41 -4.44
C SER A 79 -7.93 5.69 -3.25
N ASP A 80 -8.94 4.88 -3.54
CA ASP A 80 -9.71 4.12 -2.56
C ASP A 80 -8.89 2.96 -1.95
N GLN A 81 -7.72 2.65 -2.52
CA GLN A 81 -6.69 1.80 -1.92
C GLN A 81 -5.80 2.57 -0.92
N SER A 82 -6.32 3.68 -0.38
CA SER A 82 -5.85 4.37 0.82
C SER A 82 -6.14 3.58 2.11
N PRO A 83 -5.45 3.88 3.22
CA PRO A 83 -5.70 3.29 4.54
C PRO A 83 -6.84 4.01 5.28
N TRP A 84 -7.49 3.31 6.22
CA TRP A 84 -8.53 3.87 7.08
C TRP A 84 -8.61 3.19 8.45
N ALA A 85 -8.98 3.95 9.48
CA ALA A 85 -9.31 3.41 10.80
C ALA A 85 -10.68 2.70 10.76
N VAL A 86 -10.76 1.56 11.45
CA VAL A 86 -11.98 0.77 11.69
C VAL A 86 -12.45 0.95 13.14
N SER A 87 -11.49 1.04 14.06
CA SER A 87 -11.65 1.43 15.47
C SER A 87 -10.32 1.99 15.99
N ASP A 88 -10.29 2.51 17.21
CA ASP A 88 -9.10 3.16 17.80
C ASP A 88 -7.84 2.27 17.78
N ASP A 89 -8.02 0.95 17.85
CA ASP A 89 -6.94 -0.07 17.82
C ASP A 89 -6.83 -0.86 16.50
N LEU A 90 -7.71 -0.65 15.52
CA LEU A 90 -7.72 -1.40 14.25
C LEU A 90 -7.84 -0.48 13.04
N ALA A 91 -6.93 -0.62 12.07
CA ALA A 91 -7.04 -0.04 10.74
C ALA A 91 -6.97 -1.11 9.65
N TYR A 92 -7.45 -0.74 8.47
CA TYR A 92 -7.27 -1.50 7.24
C TYR A 92 -6.50 -0.66 6.20
N GLY A 93 -5.87 -1.32 5.23
CA GLY A 93 -5.20 -0.64 4.14
C GLY A 93 -4.48 -1.62 3.20
N PHE A 94 -3.43 -1.13 2.56
CA PHE A 94 -2.70 -1.81 1.50
C PHE A 94 -1.20 -1.56 1.65
N ALA A 95 -0.39 -2.44 1.08
CA ALA A 95 1.06 -2.32 1.14
C ALA A 95 1.75 -2.90 -0.09
N ALA A 96 2.94 -2.37 -0.42
CA ALA A 96 3.93 -3.14 -1.15
C ALA A 96 4.67 -4.06 -0.16
N VAL A 97 4.95 -5.30 -0.53
CA VAL A 97 5.55 -6.28 0.39
C VAL A 97 6.72 -7.04 -0.23
N ASN A 98 7.64 -7.44 0.64
CA ASN A 98 8.65 -8.47 0.39
C ASN A 98 8.74 -9.38 1.63
N ILE A 99 8.26 -10.62 1.51
CA ILE A 99 8.18 -11.59 2.62
C ILE A 99 9.24 -12.67 2.45
N ALA A 100 9.98 -12.98 3.53
CA ALA A 100 11.07 -13.94 3.53
C ALA A 100 10.64 -15.32 3.01
N GLY A 101 11.37 -15.85 2.02
CA GLY A 101 11.08 -17.16 1.44
C GLY A 101 9.83 -17.20 0.54
N GLY A 102 9.15 -16.07 0.34
CA GLY A 102 8.02 -15.94 -0.58
C GLY A 102 8.40 -15.43 -1.97
N SER A 103 7.37 -15.23 -2.78
CA SER A 103 7.38 -14.52 -4.06
C SER A 103 6.02 -13.84 -4.28
N GLU A 104 5.88 -13.04 -5.36
CA GLU A 104 4.60 -12.44 -5.75
C GLU A 104 3.46 -13.47 -5.83
N ASP A 105 3.72 -14.70 -6.27
CA ASP A 105 2.73 -15.78 -6.32
C ASP A 105 2.18 -16.13 -4.92
N SER A 106 3.00 -16.05 -3.88
CA SER A 106 2.60 -16.35 -2.49
C SER A 106 1.93 -15.18 -1.76
N TRP A 107 2.38 -13.94 -2.01
CA TRP A 107 1.90 -12.78 -1.26
C TRP A 107 0.88 -11.92 -2.01
N CYS A 108 0.83 -11.91 -3.34
CA CYS A 108 -0.09 -11.01 -4.05
C CYS A 108 -1.53 -11.29 -3.63
N CYS A 109 -2.20 -10.22 -3.21
CA CYS A 109 -3.55 -10.20 -2.66
C CYS A 109 -3.77 -11.02 -1.38
N SER A 110 -2.72 -11.56 -0.75
CA SER A 110 -2.77 -12.04 0.65
C SER A 110 -2.96 -10.85 1.60
N CYS A 111 -3.66 -11.10 2.71
CA CYS A 111 -3.76 -10.13 3.79
C CYS A 111 -2.89 -10.54 4.98
N TYR A 112 -2.33 -9.53 5.64
CA TYR A 112 -1.46 -9.69 6.80
C TYR A 112 -1.97 -8.78 7.92
N LYS A 113 -2.15 -9.35 9.12
CA LYS A 113 -2.40 -8.56 10.32
C LYS A 113 -1.05 -8.16 10.90
N LEU A 114 -0.76 -6.87 10.86
CA LEU A 114 0.41 -6.24 11.45
C LEU A 114 0.03 -5.77 12.87
N THR A 115 0.75 -6.20 13.90
CA THR A 115 0.68 -5.64 15.25
C THR A 115 1.89 -4.74 15.43
N PHE A 116 1.71 -3.44 15.61
CA PHE A 116 2.83 -2.52 15.79
C PHE A 116 3.53 -2.75 17.13
N THR A 117 4.86 -2.75 17.15
CA THR A 117 5.67 -3.02 18.36
C THR A 117 6.52 -1.84 18.81
N THR A 118 6.60 -0.77 18.02
CA THR A 118 7.35 0.46 18.35
C THR A 118 6.58 1.73 17.98
N THR A 119 7.13 2.90 18.32
CA THR A 119 6.51 4.25 18.24
C THR A 119 5.30 4.41 19.17
N SER A 120 4.53 5.51 19.04
CA SER A 120 3.36 5.75 19.89
C SER A 120 2.18 4.81 19.60
N ILE A 121 2.10 4.26 18.39
CA ILE A 121 1.02 3.34 17.97
C ILE A 121 1.27 1.86 18.33
N ALA A 122 2.28 1.57 19.16
CA ALA A 122 2.57 0.21 19.59
C ALA A 122 1.35 -0.44 20.29
N GLY A 123 1.02 -1.67 19.89
CA GLY A 123 -0.17 -2.40 20.30
C GLY A 123 -1.37 -2.25 19.35
N LYS A 124 -1.45 -1.18 18.54
CA LYS A 124 -2.47 -1.08 17.48
C LYS A 124 -2.23 -2.14 16.40
N SER A 125 -3.30 -2.57 15.75
CA SER A 125 -3.28 -3.55 14.66
C SER A 125 -3.69 -2.94 13.32
N MET A 126 -3.00 -3.27 12.23
CA MET A 126 -3.40 -2.91 10.88
C MET A 126 -3.51 -4.17 10.02
N ILE A 127 -4.64 -4.41 9.35
CA ILE A 127 -4.71 -5.47 8.32
C ILE A 127 -4.44 -4.83 6.96
N VAL A 128 -3.37 -5.25 6.30
CA VAL A 128 -3.00 -4.79 4.96
C VAL A 128 -3.18 -5.91 3.94
N GLN A 129 -3.67 -5.58 2.75
CA GLN A 129 -3.53 -6.45 1.58
C GLN A 129 -2.28 -6.07 0.79
N ALA A 130 -1.51 -7.08 0.40
CA ALA A 130 -0.36 -6.91 -0.49
C ALA A 130 -0.83 -6.66 -1.93
N THR A 131 -0.60 -5.46 -2.46
CA THR A 131 -1.00 -5.04 -3.81
C THR A 131 0.19 -4.76 -4.74
N ASN A 132 1.39 -4.72 -4.18
CA ASN A 132 2.62 -4.39 -4.89
C ASN A 132 3.85 -5.10 -4.27
N THR A 133 5.00 -4.98 -4.94
CA THR A 133 6.32 -5.32 -4.41
C THR A 133 7.32 -4.26 -4.86
N GLY A 134 8.08 -3.68 -3.93
CA GLY A 134 9.26 -2.88 -4.27
C GLY A 134 10.51 -3.75 -4.34
N GLY A 135 11.35 -3.53 -5.34
CA GLY A 135 12.62 -4.26 -5.53
C GLY A 135 13.74 -3.83 -4.56
N ASP A 136 13.53 -2.72 -3.85
CA ASP A 136 14.36 -2.14 -2.81
C ASP A 136 13.94 -2.57 -1.39
N LEU A 137 12.78 -3.22 -1.25
CA LEU A 137 12.27 -3.70 0.04
C LEU A 137 13.16 -4.81 0.59
N GLY A 138 13.54 -4.67 1.86
CA GLY A 138 14.24 -5.71 2.61
C GLY A 138 13.35 -6.91 2.94
N SER A 139 13.95 -7.94 3.52
CA SER A 139 13.24 -9.13 3.99
C SER A 139 12.22 -8.76 5.09
N ASN A 140 10.98 -9.21 4.94
CA ASN A 140 9.85 -8.89 5.82
C ASN A 140 9.57 -7.38 5.95
N GLN A 141 9.60 -6.66 4.82
CA GLN A 141 9.23 -5.25 4.78
C GLN A 141 7.83 -5.04 4.19
N PHE A 142 7.06 -4.18 4.86
CA PHE A 142 5.74 -3.72 4.45
C PHE A 142 5.79 -2.21 4.19
N ASP A 143 5.81 -1.81 2.92
CA ASP A 143 5.73 -0.40 2.55
C ASP A 143 4.26 0.02 2.49
N LEU A 144 3.80 0.73 3.52
CA LEU A 144 2.39 1.04 3.70
C LEU A 144 1.95 2.07 2.65
N ALA A 145 0.92 1.75 1.87
CA ALA A 145 0.34 2.68 0.92
C ALA A 145 -0.40 3.78 1.69
N ILE A 146 0.20 4.97 1.77
CA ILE A 146 -0.28 6.12 2.54
C ILE A 146 -0.08 7.37 1.67
N PRO A 147 -1.15 8.00 1.15
CA PRO A 147 -1.02 9.23 0.36
C PRO A 147 -0.18 10.30 1.06
N GLY A 148 0.87 10.78 0.37
CA GLY A 148 1.84 11.71 0.96
C GLY A 148 2.91 11.04 1.83
N GLY A 149 3.06 9.71 1.78
CA GLY A 149 4.16 8.94 2.37
C GLY A 149 5.52 9.13 1.66
N GLY A 150 5.50 9.63 0.42
CA GLY A 150 6.69 9.78 -0.44
C GLY A 150 6.51 8.95 -1.71
N VAL A 151 7.02 9.43 -2.83
CA VAL A 151 6.91 8.73 -4.13
C VAL A 151 8.01 7.67 -4.31
N GLY A 152 9.12 7.78 -3.58
CA GLY A 152 10.21 6.82 -3.64
C GLY A 152 10.95 6.88 -4.99
N ILE A 153 11.19 5.73 -5.61
CA ILE A 153 11.96 5.60 -6.85
C ILE A 153 11.18 6.11 -8.08
N PHE A 154 9.87 5.88 -8.11
CA PHE A 154 8.99 6.24 -9.23
C PHE A 154 8.09 7.43 -8.84
N ASN A 155 7.41 8.05 -9.82
CA ASN A 155 6.48 9.16 -9.54
C ASN A 155 5.47 9.35 -10.69
N ALA A 156 4.42 8.52 -10.72
CA ALA A 156 3.26 8.79 -11.58
C ALA A 156 2.37 9.92 -11.03
N CYS A 157 2.52 10.32 -9.76
CA CYS A 157 1.68 11.37 -9.17
C CYS A 157 1.86 12.75 -9.83
N THR A 158 3.02 13.00 -10.44
CA THR A 158 3.23 14.17 -11.31
C THR A 158 2.27 14.13 -12.49
N ASP A 159 2.19 12.99 -13.19
CA ASP A 159 1.35 12.83 -14.37
C ASP A 159 -0.13 12.63 -14.02
N GLU A 160 -0.48 12.03 -12.88
CA GLU A 160 -1.87 11.85 -12.44
C GLU A 160 -2.47 13.17 -11.92
N TYR A 161 -1.81 13.78 -10.94
CA TYR A 161 -2.39 14.84 -10.11
C TYR A 161 -1.69 16.19 -10.25
N ASN A 162 -0.69 16.32 -11.12
CA ASN A 162 0.21 17.48 -11.18
C ASN A 162 0.94 17.70 -9.84
N ALA A 163 1.29 16.62 -9.15
CA ALA A 163 2.16 16.70 -7.98
C ALA A 163 3.56 17.25 -8.38
N PRO A 164 4.34 17.82 -7.43
CA PRO A 164 5.73 18.18 -7.70
C PRO A 164 6.57 16.95 -8.10
N SER A 165 7.73 17.18 -8.71
CA SER A 165 8.62 16.11 -9.20
C SER A 165 9.19 15.20 -8.09
N SER A 166 9.18 15.64 -6.82
CA SER A 166 9.50 14.82 -5.64
C SER A 166 8.26 14.28 -4.90
N GLY A 167 7.07 14.38 -5.51
CA GLY A 167 5.79 14.26 -4.82
C GLY A 167 5.45 15.49 -3.98
N TRP A 168 4.40 15.40 -3.16
CA TRP A 168 3.92 16.52 -2.33
C TRP A 168 4.87 16.95 -1.18
N GLY A 169 6.00 16.26 -0.99
CA GLY A 169 6.97 16.54 0.06
C GLY A 169 8.37 16.03 -0.31
N ALA A 170 9.08 15.46 0.66
CA ALA A 170 10.33 14.76 0.39
C ALA A 170 10.06 13.49 -0.44
N GLN A 171 10.98 13.17 -1.36
CA GLN A 171 10.85 11.99 -2.24
C GLN A 171 10.64 10.70 -1.45
N TYR A 172 11.38 10.53 -0.35
CA TYR A 172 11.20 9.46 0.63
C TYR A 172 10.67 10.06 1.94
N GLY A 173 9.67 9.44 2.57
CA GLY A 173 9.04 9.93 3.80
C GLY A 173 7.98 11.03 3.61
N GLY A 174 7.94 11.67 2.43
CA GLY A 174 6.82 12.49 1.96
C GLY A 174 6.66 13.80 2.71
N ILE A 175 5.42 14.16 3.04
CA ILE A 175 5.13 15.36 3.83
C ILE A 175 5.54 15.15 5.31
N SER A 176 6.00 16.21 5.97
CA SER A 176 6.45 16.19 7.38
C SER A 176 5.44 16.78 8.37
N SER A 177 4.36 17.37 7.86
CA SER A 177 3.24 17.93 8.64
C SER A 177 1.94 17.71 7.87
N ASN A 178 0.79 17.84 8.53
CA ASN A 178 -0.51 17.66 7.89
C ASN A 178 -0.84 18.82 6.92
N THR A 179 -0.41 18.67 5.67
CA THR A 179 -0.76 19.54 4.53
C THR A 179 -1.81 18.90 3.62
N CYS A 180 -2.55 17.90 4.13
CA CYS A 180 -3.46 17.05 3.36
C CYS A 180 -4.66 17.82 2.74
N SER A 181 -4.96 19.03 3.21
CA SER A 181 -5.94 19.93 2.57
C SER A 181 -5.57 20.32 1.14
N ASN A 182 -4.27 20.29 0.79
CA ASN A 182 -3.75 20.62 -0.54
C ASN A 182 -3.74 19.42 -1.51
N PHE A 183 -4.09 18.21 -1.04
CA PHE A 183 -4.11 17.01 -1.87
C PHE A 183 -5.38 16.93 -2.75
N PRO A 184 -5.32 16.19 -3.87
CA PRO A 184 -6.51 15.77 -4.63
C PRO A 184 -7.58 15.20 -3.70
N LYS A 185 -8.86 15.55 -3.93
CA LYS A 185 -9.92 15.34 -2.94
C LYS A 185 -10.03 13.89 -2.44
N ALA A 186 -9.81 12.93 -3.35
CA ALA A 186 -9.87 11.51 -3.07
C ALA A 186 -8.75 11.02 -2.13
N LEU A 187 -7.53 11.57 -2.26
CA LEU A 187 -6.37 11.23 -1.45
C LEU A 187 -6.36 11.86 -0.05
N GLN A 188 -7.20 12.88 0.20
CA GLN A 188 -7.19 13.62 1.47
C GLN A 188 -7.47 12.72 2.68
N SER A 189 -8.33 11.70 2.54
CA SER A 189 -8.65 10.80 3.67
C SER A 189 -7.45 9.93 4.06
N GLY A 190 -6.80 9.28 3.08
CA GLY A 190 -5.61 8.46 3.32
C GLY A 190 -4.40 9.27 3.79
N CYS A 191 -4.26 10.52 3.32
CA CYS A 191 -3.26 11.45 3.83
C CYS A 191 -3.52 11.83 5.30
N ASN A 192 -4.77 12.19 5.64
CA ASN A 192 -5.12 12.55 7.02
C ASN A 192 -5.01 11.36 7.99
N PHE A 193 -5.25 10.12 7.55
CA PHE A 193 -5.01 8.91 8.36
C PHE A 193 -3.59 8.89 8.96
N ARG A 194 -2.58 9.32 8.20
CA ARG A 194 -1.18 9.37 8.64
C ARG A 194 -0.96 10.27 9.87
N PHE A 195 -1.64 11.41 9.92
CA PHE A 195 -1.39 12.47 10.92
C PHE A 195 -2.51 12.61 11.96
N GLY A 196 -3.64 11.93 11.76
CA GLY A 196 -4.73 11.87 12.74
C GLY A 196 -4.47 10.84 13.84
N ASP A 197 -5.45 10.74 14.73
CA ASP A 197 -5.41 10.01 16.01
C ASP A 197 -5.14 8.49 15.92
N TRP A 198 -5.05 7.92 14.71
CA TRP A 198 -4.81 6.49 14.51
C TRP A 198 -3.34 6.15 14.25
N PHE A 199 -2.71 6.80 13.26
CA PHE A 199 -1.32 6.54 12.89
C PHE A 199 -0.35 7.55 13.51
N GLU A 200 -0.86 8.67 14.06
CA GLU A 200 -0.14 9.60 14.94
C GLU A 200 1.18 10.18 14.38
N GLY A 201 1.37 10.15 13.06
CA GLY A 201 2.60 10.54 12.39
C GLY A 201 3.77 9.56 12.55
N ALA A 202 3.51 8.32 13.00
CA ALA A 202 4.53 7.31 13.29
C ALA A 202 5.55 7.13 12.15
N ASP A 203 6.84 7.14 12.48
CA ASP A 203 7.93 7.00 11.53
C ASP A 203 8.46 5.57 11.52
N ASN A 204 8.11 4.81 10.47
CA ASN A 204 8.58 3.46 10.20
C ASN A 204 8.48 2.49 11.41
N PRO A 205 7.30 2.35 12.04
CA PRO A 205 7.11 1.45 13.17
C PRO A 205 7.44 0.00 12.80
N GLU A 206 7.95 -0.74 13.77
CA GLU A 206 8.21 -2.17 13.63
C GLU A 206 6.93 -2.97 13.89
N VAL A 207 6.85 -4.18 13.34
CA VAL A 207 5.66 -5.03 13.43
C VAL A 207 6.02 -6.47 13.76
N GLU A 208 5.13 -7.11 14.52
CA GLU A 208 4.89 -8.56 14.40
C GLU A 208 3.76 -8.76 13.39
N PHE A 209 3.84 -9.77 12.54
CA PHE A 209 2.82 -10.04 11.52
C PHE A 209 2.43 -11.52 11.42
N GLU A 210 1.20 -11.74 10.96
CA GLU A 210 0.69 -13.05 10.57
C GLU A 210 -0.17 -12.92 9.31
N ARG A 211 -0.18 -13.96 8.46
CA ARG A 211 -1.11 -14.04 7.33
C ARG A 211 -2.52 -14.37 7.83
N VAL A 212 -3.51 -13.65 7.34
CA VAL A 212 -4.91 -13.76 7.77
C VAL A 212 -5.86 -13.76 6.59
N ALA A 213 -7.09 -14.23 6.79
CA ALA A 213 -8.13 -14.13 5.77
C ALA A 213 -8.47 -12.65 5.51
N CYS A 214 -8.53 -12.27 4.25
CA CYS A 214 -8.77 -10.90 3.84
C CYS A 214 -10.17 -10.42 4.25
N PRO A 215 -10.29 -9.32 5.02
CA PRO A 215 -11.59 -8.69 5.27
C PRO A 215 -12.30 -8.32 3.97
N ALA A 216 -13.62 -8.52 3.93
CA ALA A 216 -14.45 -8.15 2.78
C ALA A 216 -14.33 -6.66 2.44
N ALA A 217 -14.13 -5.80 3.44
CA ALA A 217 -13.92 -4.37 3.25
C ALA A 217 -12.63 -3.99 2.50
N ILE A 218 -11.61 -4.86 2.50
CA ILE A 218 -10.36 -4.65 1.73
C ILE A 218 -10.51 -5.21 0.32
N THR A 219 -10.98 -6.46 0.19
CA THR A 219 -11.16 -7.13 -1.11
C THR A 219 -12.25 -6.49 -1.98
N ALA A 220 -13.23 -5.81 -1.40
CA ALA A 220 -14.23 -5.04 -2.15
C ALA A 220 -13.65 -3.78 -2.84
N LYS A 221 -12.49 -3.29 -2.40
CA LYS A 221 -11.81 -2.12 -2.97
C LYS A 221 -10.79 -2.51 -4.04
N SER A 222 -9.96 -3.52 -3.74
CA SER A 222 -8.99 -4.03 -4.71
C SER A 222 -9.61 -4.90 -5.80
N GLY A 223 -10.77 -5.52 -5.57
CA GLY A 223 -11.34 -6.55 -6.44
C GLY A 223 -10.58 -7.88 -6.45
N CYS A 224 -9.44 -7.96 -5.74
CA CYS A 224 -8.54 -9.10 -5.76
C CYS A 224 -8.69 -9.94 -4.50
N LYS A 225 -9.01 -11.23 -4.67
CA LYS A 225 -9.08 -12.21 -3.60
C LYS A 225 -8.38 -13.50 -4.02
N ARG A 226 -7.52 -14.05 -3.15
CA ARG A 226 -6.85 -15.34 -3.39
C ARG A 226 -7.81 -16.53 -3.25
N THR A 227 -7.53 -17.60 -3.98
CA THR A 227 -8.26 -18.87 -3.87
C THR A 227 -8.02 -19.57 -2.52
N ASP A 228 -6.83 -19.44 -1.94
CA ASP A 228 -6.42 -20.04 -0.66
C ASP A 228 -6.73 -19.19 0.58
N ASP A 229 -7.35 -18.02 0.41
CA ASP A 229 -7.75 -17.09 1.47
C ASP A 229 -8.66 -17.75 2.52
N GLY A 230 -9.54 -18.65 2.08
CA GLY A 230 -10.46 -19.40 2.96
C GLY A 230 -9.79 -20.42 3.89
N ALA A 231 -8.49 -20.68 3.73
CA ALA A 231 -7.71 -21.53 4.64
C ALA A 231 -7.01 -20.73 5.75
N GLN A 232 -7.07 -19.38 5.71
CA GLN A 232 -6.42 -18.52 6.68
C GLN A 232 -7.32 -18.21 7.88
N SER A 233 -6.73 -17.90 9.03
CA SER A 233 -7.46 -17.46 10.22
C SER A 233 -8.22 -16.16 9.95
N ALA A 234 -9.52 -16.14 10.26
CA ALA A 234 -10.30 -14.91 10.24
C ALA A 234 -9.96 -14.05 11.46
N VAL A 235 -9.57 -12.79 11.26
CA VAL A 235 -9.49 -11.83 12.36
C VAL A 235 -10.90 -11.44 12.76
N ALA A 236 -11.22 -11.57 14.04
CA ALA A 236 -12.48 -11.08 14.58
C ALA A 236 -12.56 -9.56 14.36
N ALA A 237 -13.52 -9.11 13.57
CA ALA A 237 -13.83 -7.69 13.49
C ALA A 237 -14.23 -7.20 14.90
N PRO A 238 -13.78 -6.01 15.35
CA PRO A 238 -14.23 -5.44 16.61
C PRO A 238 -15.75 -5.35 16.55
N ALA A 239 -16.41 -5.94 17.55
CA ALA A 239 -17.86 -5.94 17.61
C ALA A 239 -18.33 -4.48 17.70
N SER A 240 -18.90 -3.98 16.61
CA SER A 240 -19.51 -2.64 16.61
C SER A 240 -20.52 -2.59 17.75
N SER A 241 -20.32 -1.65 18.67
CA SER A 241 -21.11 -1.53 19.90
C SER A 241 -22.55 -1.14 19.58
N ALA A 242 -23.34 -2.13 19.17
CA ALA A 242 -24.78 -2.05 19.04
C ALA A 242 -25.37 -1.82 20.43
N VAL A 243 -25.50 -0.54 20.79
CA VAL A 243 -26.14 -0.11 22.03
C VAL A 243 -27.58 -0.62 21.99
N ALA A 244 -27.84 -1.71 22.70
CA ALA A 244 -29.16 -2.33 22.74
C ALA A 244 -30.13 -1.36 23.41
N SER A 245 -30.86 -0.60 22.58
CA SER A 245 -31.98 0.21 23.03
C SER A 245 -33.08 -0.72 23.51
N SER A 246 -33.09 -0.99 24.82
CA SER A 246 -34.10 -1.77 25.50
C SER A 246 -35.47 -1.14 25.29
N SER A 247 -36.24 -1.72 24.37
CA SER A 247 -37.62 -1.34 24.09
C SER A 247 -38.51 -1.73 25.28
N VAL A 248 -38.69 -0.81 26.23
CA VAL A 248 -39.68 -0.97 27.30
C VAL A 248 -41.07 -0.97 26.66
N ALA A 249 -41.76 -2.10 26.74
CA ALA A 249 -43.08 -2.27 26.15
C ALA A 249 -44.10 -1.32 26.82
N GLN A 250 -44.63 -0.37 26.03
CA GLN A 250 -45.60 0.59 26.51
C GLN A 250 -47.02 0.01 26.41
N ALA A 251 -47.56 -0.45 27.54
CA ALA A 251 -48.94 -0.92 27.63
C ALA A 251 -49.92 0.26 27.47
N LYS A 252 -50.87 0.14 26.54
CA LYS A 252 -51.94 1.13 26.34
C LYS A 252 -53.01 0.98 27.41
N ILE A 253 -53.25 2.03 28.19
CA ILE A 253 -54.52 2.29 28.87
C ILE A 253 -54.93 3.73 28.52
N ALA A 254 -56.21 3.96 28.29
CA ALA A 254 -56.76 5.22 27.79
C ALA A 254 -57.92 5.73 28.66
N VAL A 255 -58.22 7.04 28.53
CA VAL A 255 -59.42 7.74 29.07
C VAL A 255 -59.31 8.04 30.60
N ALA A 256 -59.67 9.22 31.16
CA ALA A 256 -60.41 10.38 30.65
C ALA A 256 -59.96 11.77 31.21
N SER A 257 -60.41 12.79 30.48
CA SER A 257 -60.55 14.25 30.70
C SER A 257 -60.55 14.88 32.11
N SER A 258 -59.91 16.06 32.23
CA SER A 258 -60.41 17.37 32.76
C SER A 258 -59.22 18.28 33.16
N SER A 259 -59.25 19.62 33.20
CA SER A 259 -60.07 20.68 32.55
C SER A 259 -59.38 22.04 32.79
N ALA A 260 -59.35 22.94 31.79
CA ALA A 260 -58.93 24.37 31.88
C ALA A 260 -57.43 24.62 32.27
N VAL A 261 -56.77 25.75 31.95
CA VAL A 261 -57.20 27.12 31.64
C VAL A 261 -56.36 27.79 30.51
N ALA A 262 -57.08 28.51 29.63
CA ALA A 262 -56.86 29.88 29.09
C ALA A 262 -55.44 30.44 28.71
N SER A 263 -55.36 30.93 27.45
CA SER A 263 -54.96 32.29 26.97
C SER A 263 -53.61 32.93 27.42
N SER A 264 -52.90 33.84 26.72
CA SER A 264 -52.97 34.58 25.42
C SER A 264 -51.59 35.31 25.24
N SER A 265 -51.19 36.05 24.18
CA SER A 265 -51.69 36.41 22.84
C SER A 265 -50.49 36.94 22.00
N SER A 266 -50.27 36.53 20.75
CA SER A 266 -50.63 37.19 19.47
C SER A 266 -50.07 38.61 19.17
N GLU A 267 -49.09 38.71 18.26
CA GLU A 267 -48.87 39.75 17.22
C GLU A 267 -47.74 39.23 16.29
N ALA A 268 -47.94 38.89 15.00
CA ALA A 268 -48.23 39.73 13.82
C ALA A 268 -47.13 40.79 13.57
N ALA A 269 -46.30 40.79 12.50
CA ALA A 269 -46.55 40.74 11.04
C ALA A 269 -47.38 41.95 10.55
N PRO A 270 -47.17 42.55 9.34
CA PRO A 270 -46.71 41.99 8.04
C PRO A 270 -45.45 42.71 7.45
N SER A 271 -44.78 42.30 6.34
CA SER A 271 -45.15 42.31 4.89
C SER A 271 -45.51 43.72 4.33
N ALA A 272 -45.29 44.12 3.06
CA ALA A 272 -44.89 43.40 1.84
C ALA A 272 -44.60 44.38 0.64
N TYR A 273 -43.86 43.92 -0.39
CA TYR A 273 -43.95 44.33 -1.83
C TYR A 273 -43.48 45.77 -2.22
N SER A 274 -43.20 46.17 -3.49
CA SER A 274 -43.56 45.62 -4.82
C SER A 274 -42.65 46.09 -6.00
N THR A 275 -42.63 45.31 -7.11
CA THR A 275 -42.68 45.64 -8.60
C THR A 275 -42.36 47.06 -9.16
N SER A 276 -41.97 47.34 -10.43
CA SER A 276 -41.67 46.60 -11.71
C SER A 276 -41.17 47.59 -12.81
N GLU A 277 -40.98 47.13 -14.07
CA GLU A 277 -41.12 47.82 -15.41
C GLU A 277 -39.93 47.67 -16.41
N ALA A 278 -40.13 47.98 -17.71
CA ALA A 278 -39.49 47.34 -18.89
C ALA A 278 -38.49 48.20 -19.77
N GLY A 279 -37.97 47.62 -20.87
CA GLY A 279 -36.87 48.11 -21.78
C GLY A 279 -37.25 49.20 -22.82
N PRO A 280 -36.64 49.33 -24.05
CA PRO A 280 -35.81 48.39 -24.87
C PRO A 280 -34.59 49.03 -25.67
N ILE A 281 -34.12 48.37 -26.78
CA ILE A 281 -33.18 48.78 -27.91
C ILE A 281 -31.67 49.02 -27.60
N ALA A 282 -30.63 48.84 -28.47
CA ALA A 282 -30.40 48.36 -29.87
C ALA A 282 -28.94 47.75 -30.00
N SER A 283 -28.64 46.67 -30.75
CA SER A 283 -28.21 46.55 -32.18
C SER A 283 -26.71 46.74 -32.56
N SER A 284 -26.03 45.65 -32.99
CA SER A 284 -24.97 45.50 -34.04
C SER A 284 -24.25 44.15 -33.81
N SER A 285 -24.19 43.13 -34.69
CA SER A 285 -24.10 43.00 -36.17
C SER A 285 -22.70 43.21 -36.77
N SER A 286 -22.02 42.10 -37.07
CA SER A 286 -21.20 41.95 -38.28
C SER A 286 -21.10 40.47 -38.68
N GLU A 287 -21.79 40.12 -39.76
CA GLU A 287 -21.74 38.83 -40.45
C GLU A 287 -21.00 39.04 -41.78
N ALA A 288 -20.13 38.11 -42.20
CA ALA A 288 -19.74 37.91 -43.59
C ALA A 288 -18.94 36.61 -43.80
N ALA A 289 -19.61 35.57 -44.28
CA ALA A 289 -18.97 34.60 -45.16
C ALA A 289 -19.06 35.09 -46.61
N PRO A 290 -18.26 34.51 -47.53
CA PRO A 290 -18.83 34.14 -48.82
C PRO A 290 -18.56 32.68 -49.19
N VAL A 291 -19.36 32.16 -50.12
CA VAL A 291 -19.38 30.75 -50.51
C VAL A 291 -19.11 30.60 -52.02
N ALA A 292 -18.50 29.48 -52.38
CA ALA A 292 -18.64 28.71 -53.63
C ALA A 292 -17.83 29.06 -54.91
N SER A 293 -17.25 27.98 -55.47
CA SER A 293 -16.99 27.71 -56.91
C SER A 293 -15.96 28.56 -57.65
N SER A 294 -15.19 28.09 -58.63
CA SER A 294 -14.96 26.78 -59.31
C SER A 294 -13.63 26.91 -60.09
N THR A 295 -12.88 25.90 -60.56
CA THR A 295 -13.19 24.88 -61.60
C THR A 295 -12.04 23.85 -61.73
N SER A 296 -12.34 22.72 -62.35
CA SER A 296 -11.47 21.58 -62.69
C SER A 296 -10.16 21.87 -63.44
N SER A 297 -9.22 20.93 -63.29
CA SER A 297 -8.65 20.22 -64.46
C SER A 297 -8.42 18.75 -64.13
N GLU A 298 -9.06 17.87 -64.89
CA GLU A 298 -8.80 16.43 -64.93
C GLU A 298 -7.64 16.15 -65.89
N GLU A 299 -6.82 15.13 -65.61
CA GLU A 299 -6.50 14.14 -66.64
C GLU A 299 -6.28 12.78 -65.97
N ALA A 300 -6.86 11.73 -66.57
CA ALA A 300 -6.79 10.36 -66.07
C ALA A 300 -6.33 9.44 -67.20
N VAL A 301 -5.39 8.52 -66.92
CA VAL A 301 -5.04 7.44 -67.84
C VAL A 301 -4.92 6.11 -67.11
N ALA A 302 -5.82 5.20 -67.48
CA ALA A 302 -5.79 3.73 -67.46
C ALA A 302 -5.21 2.97 -66.24
N ALA A 303 -6.02 2.03 -65.77
CA ALA A 303 -5.58 0.91 -64.93
C ALA A 303 -4.92 -0.20 -65.77
N GLU A 304 -4.01 -0.97 -65.14
CA GLU A 304 -3.88 -2.39 -65.44
C GLU A 304 -3.88 -3.22 -64.15
N THR A 305 -4.44 -4.41 -64.24
CA THR A 305 -4.60 -5.36 -63.14
C THR A 305 -3.41 -6.31 -63.04
N SER A 306 -2.91 -6.58 -61.82
CA SER A 306 -2.83 -7.97 -61.34
C SER A 306 -2.55 -8.10 -59.84
N SER A 307 -2.95 -9.24 -59.29
CA SER A 307 -2.83 -9.66 -57.90
C SER A 307 -1.44 -10.17 -57.52
N VAL A 308 -1.04 -10.03 -56.25
CA VAL A 308 -0.44 -11.14 -55.47
C VAL A 308 -0.57 -10.96 -53.95
N ALA A 309 -0.94 -12.07 -53.30
CA ALA A 309 -0.79 -12.51 -51.90
C ALA A 309 -0.32 -11.56 -50.78
N ALA A 310 -1.04 -11.62 -49.66
CA ALA A 310 -0.56 -11.22 -48.34
C ALA A 310 0.59 -12.14 -47.84
N VAL A 311 1.50 -11.59 -47.04
CA VAL A 311 2.48 -12.36 -46.26
C VAL A 311 2.50 -11.85 -44.83
N SER A 312 2.29 -12.78 -43.88
CA SER A 312 2.34 -12.50 -42.44
C SER A 312 3.78 -12.62 -41.93
N SER A 313 4.32 -11.56 -41.34
CA SER A 313 5.66 -11.57 -40.74
C SER A 313 5.59 -11.90 -39.25
N ALA A 314 5.76 -13.17 -38.90
CA ALA A 314 5.96 -13.61 -37.52
C ALA A 314 7.39 -13.25 -37.05
N TYR A 315 7.50 -12.73 -35.83
CA TYR A 315 8.79 -12.38 -35.22
C TYR A 315 9.35 -13.59 -34.45
N THR A 316 10.52 -14.09 -34.86
CA THR A 316 11.15 -15.29 -34.27
C THR A 316 12.28 -14.88 -33.33
N ALA A 317 12.23 -15.31 -32.07
CA ALA A 317 13.30 -15.12 -31.10
C ALA A 317 14.50 -16.08 -31.36
N PRO A 318 15.74 -15.68 -31.08
CA PRO A 318 16.90 -16.54 -31.25
C PRO A 318 17.00 -17.59 -30.14
N ALA A 319 17.32 -18.83 -30.52
CA ALA A 319 17.57 -19.92 -29.58
C ALA A 319 18.99 -19.84 -28.98
N VAL A 320 19.10 -20.15 -27.69
CA VAL A 320 20.38 -20.45 -27.03
C VAL A 320 20.55 -21.96 -26.91
N GLU A 321 21.64 -22.50 -27.44
CA GLU A 321 21.96 -23.92 -27.35
C GLU A 321 22.28 -24.33 -25.91
N SER A 322 21.64 -25.39 -25.44
CA SER A 322 22.02 -26.12 -24.23
C SER A 322 22.47 -27.52 -24.63
N SER A 323 23.75 -27.82 -24.44
CA SER A 323 24.34 -29.13 -24.74
C SER A 323 24.41 -30.00 -23.48
N ALA A 324 23.36 -30.78 -23.25
CA ALA A 324 23.37 -31.84 -22.24
C ALA A 324 23.99 -33.13 -22.82
N ALA A 325 25.06 -33.62 -22.21
CA ALA A 325 25.60 -34.96 -22.46
C ALA A 325 25.32 -35.86 -21.24
N ALA A 326 24.78 -37.06 -21.47
CA ALA A 326 24.29 -37.93 -20.40
C ALA A 326 25.25 -39.06 -20.02
N SER A 327 25.38 -39.26 -18.71
CA SER A 327 25.55 -40.54 -17.99
C SER A 327 26.69 -41.52 -18.36
N SER A 328 27.53 -41.79 -17.37
CA SER A 328 27.88 -43.17 -16.98
C SER A 328 28.18 -43.25 -15.48
N ALA A 329 27.72 -44.31 -14.82
CA ALA A 329 27.81 -44.49 -13.38
C ALA A 329 29.13 -45.17 -12.97
N TYR A 330 29.61 -44.95 -11.73
CA TYR A 330 30.30 -45.98 -10.94
C TYR A 330 30.23 -45.72 -9.43
N SER A 331 30.35 -46.78 -8.63
CA SER A 331 29.98 -46.86 -7.22
C SER A 331 30.97 -46.26 -6.21
N ALA A 332 30.47 -45.98 -5.01
CA ALA A 332 31.29 -45.72 -3.80
C ALA A 332 32.10 -46.97 -3.37
N PRO A 333 33.10 -46.77 -2.49
CA PRO A 333 32.94 -47.31 -1.14
C PRO A 333 33.28 -46.31 -0.02
N ALA A 334 33.06 -46.72 1.22
CA ALA A 334 33.00 -45.87 2.40
C ALA A 334 34.26 -45.88 3.29
N ALA A 335 34.29 -44.89 4.20
CA ALA A 335 34.91 -44.90 5.53
C ALA A 335 36.44 -45.09 5.66
N TYR A 336 37.08 -44.12 6.32
CA TYR A 336 37.84 -44.41 7.55
C TYR A 336 37.84 -43.18 8.48
N SER A 337 37.93 -43.42 9.79
CA SER A 337 37.95 -42.41 10.85
C SER A 337 39.20 -42.60 11.70
N SER A 338 39.92 -41.53 12.06
CA SER A 338 40.73 -41.49 13.29
C SER A 338 41.38 -40.11 13.58
N ALA A 339 41.10 -39.64 14.81
CA ALA A 339 42.07 -39.06 15.77
C ALA A 339 42.85 -37.76 15.47
N ALA A 340 42.44 -36.72 16.21
CA ALA A 340 43.21 -35.68 16.90
C ALA A 340 44.75 -35.82 17.05
N SER A 341 45.47 -34.69 17.02
CA SER A 341 46.03 -34.05 18.25
C SER A 341 46.81 -32.74 18.02
N SER A 342 46.63 -31.81 18.97
CA SER A 342 47.60 -30.85 19.55
C SER A 342 48.40 -29.84 18.70
N ALA A 343 48.08 -28.58 18.99
CA ALA A 343 48.87 -27.34 18.92
C ALA A 343 50.41 -27.41 19.07
N VAL A 344 51.09 -26.51 18.33
CA VAL A 344 52.32 -25.79 18.74
C VAL A 344 52.32 -24.40 18.06
N ALA A 345 52.62 -23.33 18.82
CA ALA A 345 53.01 -22.02 18.28
C ALA A 345 54.55 -21.92 18.24
N PRO A 346 55.14 -21.05 17.40
CA PRO A 346 55.92 -19.97 18.02
C PRO A 346 55.91 -18.63 17.26
N SER A 347 56.67 -17.68 17.81
CA SER A 347 56.64 -16.25 17.60
C SER A 347 57.82 -15.66 16.80
N SER A 348 57.59 -14.45 16.28
CA SER A 348 58.49 -13.26 16.25
C SER A 348 59.68 -13.12 15.27
N SER A 349 59.91 -11.84 14.89
CA SER A 349 61.14 -11.22 14.33
C SER A 349 61.31 -11.27 12.80
N SER A 350 60.98 -10.20 12.04
CA SER A 350 61.80 -9.00 11.66
C SER A 350 62.92 -9.30 10.62
N VAL A 351 63.27 -8.50 9.60
CA VAL A 351 63.46 -7.02 9.51
C VAL A 351 63.22 -6.47 8.06
N ALA A 352 62.86 -5.18 7.98
CA ALA A 352 62.69 -4.20 6.89
C ALA A 352 63.29 -4.38 5.46
N ALA A 353 62.57 -3.79 4.48
CA ALA A 353 63.09 -2.77 3.54
C ALA A 353 61.94 -1.87 3.01
N ALA A 354 62.23 -0.65 2.54
CA ALA A 354 61.23 0.43 2.35
C ALA A 354 60.99 0.85 0.88
N SER A 355 59.86 1.52 0.61
CA SER A 355 59.77 2.70 -0.26
C SER A 355 58.45 3.48 -0.07
N SER A 356 58.48 4.77 -0.38
CA SER A 356 57.49 5.81 -0.05
C SER A 356 56.48 6.11 -1.18
N VAL A 357 55.35 6.78 -0.84
CA VAL A 357 54.95 8.13 -1.30
C VAL A 357 53.86 8.66 -0.34
N ALA A 358 53.74 9.99 -0.21
CA ALA A 358 53.04 10.69 0.87
C ALA A 358 51.57 11.08 0.59
N ALA A 359 50.85 11.43 1.66
CA ALA A 359 49.59 12.17 1.66
C ALA A 359 49.77 13.50 2.44
N PRO A 360 49.02 14.58 2.12
CA PRO A 360 49.06 15.83 2.88
C PRO A 360 48.01 15.85 4.00
N SER A 361 48.44 16.26 5.19
CA SER A 361 47.56 16.65 6.31
C SER A 361 47.32 18.15 6.31
N SER A 362 46.21 18.60 6.88
CA SER A 362 46.09 19.97 7.41
C SER A 362 45.57 19.94 8.85
N THR A 363 46.19 20.75 9.70
CA THR A 363 45.98 20.81 11.15
C THR A 363 45.02 21.93 11.55
N ALA A 364 44.36 21.74 12.69
CA ALA A 364 43.56 22.80 13.34
C ALA A 364 44.43 23.95 13.89
N SER A 365 43.79 25.11 14.06
CA SER A 365 44.06 26.05 15.17
C SER A 365 42.78 26.85 15.46
N SER A 366 42.64 27.25 16.72
CA SER A 366 41.50 27.92 17.35
C SER A 366 41.47 29.44 17.15
N ASP A 367 40.29 30.06 17.31
CA ASP A 367 40.11 31.26 18.17
C ASP A 367 38.62 31.52 18.49
N ASP A 368 38.37 32.23 19.60
CA ASP A 368 37.08 32.41 20.29
C ASP A 368 36.07 33.37 19.63
N ALA A 369 34.77 33.06 19.76
CA ALA A 369 33.70 34.06 19.90
C ALA A 369 32.41 33.49 20.55
N ASN A 370 32.14 33.90 21.78
CA ASN A 370 30.98 33.52 22.60
C ASN A 370 29.67 34.21 22.14
N CYS A 371 28.59 33.43 21.96
CA CYS A 371 27.22 33.87 22.29
C CYS A 371 26.32 32.67 22.64
N ASN A 372 26.05 32.52 23.94
CA ASN A 372 25.24 31.46 24.53
C ASN A 372 23.74 31.86 24.54
N VAL A 373 22.84 30.97 24.12
CA VAL A 373 21.38 31.14 24.32
C VAL A 373 20.83 29.89 25.02
N GLN A 374 20.65 29.97 26.33
CA GLN A 374 19.88 28.98 27.08
C GLN A 374 18.39 29.23 26.88
N TYR A 375 17.63 28.15 26.63
CA TYR A 375 16.19 28.14 26.90
C TYR A 375 15.96 27.55 28.29
N VAL A 376 15.37 28.38 29.16
CA VAL A 376 14.93 28.00 30.50
C VAL A 376 13.58 27.30 30.39
N TYR A 377 13.45 26.15 31.05
CA TYR A 377 12.13 25.56 31.32
C TYR A 377 11.58 26.19 32.59
N GLU A 378 10.49 26.97 32.48
CA GLU A 378 9.65 27.30 33.62
C GLU A 378 8.45 26.35 33.65
N TYR A 379 8.36 25.58 34.74
CA TYR A 379 7.11 24.99 35.23
C TYR A 379 6.61 25.93 36.32
N ASP A 380 5.34 26.33 36.27
CA ASP A 380 4.56 26.54 37.49
C ASP A 380 3.03 26.48 37.25
N LEU A 381 2.37 25.75 38.15
CA LEU A 381 0.93 25.72 38.49
C LEU A 381 -0.10 25.30 37.43
#